data_AF-A0A368G0E8-F1
#
_entry.id   AF-A0A368G0E8-F1
#
_cell.length_a   1.000
_cell.length_b   1.000
_cell.length_c   1.000
_cell.angle_alpha   90.00
_cell.angle_beta   90.00
_cell.angle_gamma   90.00
#
_symmetry.space_group_name_H-M   'P 1'
#
loop_
_entity.id
_entity.type
_entity.pdbx_description
1 polymer ?
#
loop_
_entity_poly.entity_id
_entity_poly.type
_entity_poly.pdbx_seq_one_letter_code
_entity_poly.pdbx_strand_id
1 'polypeptide(L)'
;MPACTFIRLAHIPKSETVFEVINCLEWKAFVQLEVEFLYNNVERKINVNLIPYVSQDHDELSLNVISLQEPHSVLMSKRFAVSESETLMIPHNYELPVECSSRAMASLDFRNCENKMVCVCKNFKAPQLCHCPKNSLEDVRAVSGNRLPIITPSIEIHAENDRIYALSRKTLSIRSNILVESADLIIDQPCAPQLSAIRGCYSCQEGAQLNATCMSKLESTITIYCDDHAFSIKCGPENTTTTILLEFSNSVIAQKCHTKCEDNEITLELQGSLLYHPRTQSEFTLVNLPGPRPGPH
;
A
#
# COMPACT_ATOMS: atom_id res chain seq x y z
N MET A 1 -14.68 -7.93 -60.72
CA MET A 1 -13.56 -7.03 -60.33
C MET A 1 -13.43 -7.07 -58.83
N PRO A 2 -12.23 -7.28 -58.25
CA PRO A 2 -12.04 -7.07 -56.82
C PRO A 2 -12.26 -5.59 -56.49
N ALA A 3 -13.12 -5.32 -55.50
CA ALA A 3 -13.40 -3.99 -54.98
C ALA A 3 -12.52 -3.71 -53.75
N CYS A 4 -12.10 -2.47 -53.58
CA CYS A 4 -11.36 -2.04 -52.39
C CYS A 4 -12.33 -1.67 -51.27
N THR A 5 -12.01 -2.07 -50.04
CA THR A 5 -12.74 -1.66 -48.83
C THR A 5 -11.86 -0.73 -48.01
N PHE A 6 -12.38 0.45 -47.69
CA PHE A 6 -11.68 1.45 -46.87
C PHE A 6 -12.29 1.44 -45.46
N ILE A 7 -11.45 1.25 -44.44
CA ILE A 7 -11.88 1.24 -43.04
C ILE A 7 -11.01 2.24 -42.27
N ARG A 8 -11.64 3.06 -41.43
CA ARG A 8 -10.98 3.89 -40.44
C ARG A 8 -11.35 3.38 -39.05
N LEU A 9 -10.33 3.10 -38.25
CA LEU A 9 -10.48 2.79 -36.83
C LEU A 9 -9.90 3.94 -36.02
N ALA A 10 -10.53 4.24 -34.89
CA ALA A 10 -10.06 5.24 -33.94
C ALA A 10 -10.47 4.84 -32.53
N HIS A 11 -9.63 5.18 -31.56
CA HIS A 11 -10.03 5.16 -30.16
C HIS A 11 -10.93 6.36 -29.88
N ILE A 12 -11.93 6.15 -29.03
CA ILE A 12 -12.80 7.20 -28.51
C ILE A 12 -12.75 7.17 -26.98
N PRO A 13 -12.75 8.33 -26.30
CA PRO A 13 -12.85 8.38 -24.85
C PRO A 13 -14.16 7.73 -24.38
N LYS A 14 -14.08 6.88 -23.36
CA LYS A 14 -15.27 6.33 -22.69
C LYS A 14 -15.81 7.22 -21.56
N SER A 15 -14.95 8.12 -21.07
CA SER A 15 -15.20 8.99 -19.93
C SER A 15 -14.58 10.37 -20.21
N GLU A 16 -15.12 11.40 -19.56
CA GLU A 16 -14.57 12.76 -19.54
C GLU A 16 -13.41 12.92 -18.53
N THR A 17 -13.20 11.92 -17.65
CA THR A 17 -12.11 11.94 -16.67
C THR A 17 -10.77 11.81 -17.37
N VAL A 18 -9.93 12.84 -17.22
CA VAL A 18 -8.53 12.81 -17.65
C VAL A 18 -7.66 12.39 -16.47
N PHE A 19 -6.81 11.40 -16.72
CA PHE A 19 -5.79 10.97 -15.76
C PHE A 19 -4.42 11.48 -16.20
N GLU A 20 -3.68 12.07 -15.27
CA GLU A 20 -2.26 12.32 -15.38
C GLU A 20 -1.49 11.09 -14.89
N VAL A 21 -0.58 10.58 -15.71
CA VAL A 21 0.17 9.37 -15.38
C VAL A 21 1.57 9.76 -14.95
N ILE A 22 1.87 9.50 -13.67
CA ILE A 22 3.13 9.88 -13.04
C ILE A 22 3.94 8.66 -12.64
N ASN A 23 5.26 8.83 -12.64
CA ASN A 23 6.23 7.85 -12.18
C ASN A 23 7.13 8.46 -11.10
N CYS A 24 7.22 7.81 -9.95
CA CYS A 24 8.08 8.24 -8.85
C CYS A 24 9.49 7.69 -9.08
N LEU A 25 10.37 8.50 -9.68
CA LEU A 25 11.77 8.09 -9.98
C LEU A 25 12.61 7.87 -8.72
N GLU A 26 12.31 8.62 -7.66
CA GLU A 26 13.01 8.55 -6.38
C GLU A 26 12.02 8.81 -5.25
N TRP A 27 12.15 8.06 -4.15
CA TRP A 27 11.40 8.27 -2.93
C TRP A 27 12.33 8.81 -1.85
N LYS A 28 12.02 10.01 -1.36
CA LYS A 28 12.82 10.66 -0.32
C LYS A 28 12.21 10.39 1.05
N ALA A 29 12.95 9.68 1.90
CA ALA A 29 12.52 9.38 3.25
C ALA A 29 12.60 10.61 4.16
N PHE A 30 11.60 10.77 5.01
CA PHE A 30 11.60 11.71 6.13
C PHE A 30 10.97 10.99 7.34
N VAL A 31 11.42 11.34 8.55
CA VAL A 31 10.93 10.74 9.79
C VAL A 31 10.23 11.80 10.61
N GLN A 32 8.94 11.62 10.89
CA GLN A 32 8.20 12.48 11.80
C GLN A 32 8.23 11.87 13.20
N LEU A 33 8.69 12.62 14.19
CA LEU A 33 8.75 12.17 15.58
C LEU A 33 8.07 13.18 16.48
N GLU A 34 7.32 12.65 17.44
CA GLU A 34 6.89 13.38 18.61
C GLU A 34 7.87 13.02 19.74
N VAL A 35 8.61 14.01 20.22
CA VAL A 35 9.64 13.82 21.25
C VAL A 35 9.20 14.53 22.51
N GLU A 36 9.09 13.76 23.58
CA GLU A 36 8.82 14.25 24.93
C GLU A 36 10.10 14.09 25.76
N PHE A 37 10.55 15.17 26.38
CA PHE A 37 11.77 15.17 27.19
C PHE A 37 11.66 16.14 28.36
N LEU A 38 12.45 15.89 29.40
CA LEU A 38 12.51 16.73 30.59
C LEU A 38 13.81 17.53 30.56
N TYR A 39 13.69 18.85 30.58
CA TYR A 39 14.83 19.77 30.60
C TYR A 39 14.66 20.76 31.74
N ASN A 40 15.59 20.78 32.69
CA ASN A 40 15.54 21.61 33.90
C ASN A 40 14.22 21.50 34.67
N ASN A 41 13.72 20.27 34.88
CA ASN A 41 12.43 19.96 35.53
C ASN A 41 11.18 20.53 34.83
N VAL A 42 11.30 20.93 33.56
CA VAL A 42 10.18 21.31 32.71
C VAL A 42 10.01 20.25 31.64
N GLU A 43 8.83 19.64 31.59
CA GLU A 43 8.44 18.76 30.50
C GLU A 43 8.29 19.57 29.21
N ARG A 44 8.90 19.08 28.14
CA ARG A 44 8.83 19.67 26.81
C ARG A 44 8.39 18.61 25.82
N LYS A 45 7.54 19.04 24.89
CA LYS A 45 7.02 18.21 23.81
C LYS A 45 7.25 18.93 22.49
N ILE A 46 7.97 18.30 21.58
CA ILE A 46 8.28 18.84 20.26
C ILE A 46 7.92 17.86 19.16
N ASN A 47 7.42 18.38 18.06
CA ASN A 47 7.22 17.62 16.83
C ASN A 47 8.33 17.97 15.85
N VAL A 48 9.13 16.98 15.45
CA VAL A 48 10.29 17.16 14.59
C VAL A 48 10.13 16.34 13.31
N ASN A 49 10.55 16.94 12.19
CA ASN A 49 10.66 16.28 10.90
C ASN A 49 12.14 16.11 10.59
N LEU A 50 12.67 14.90 10.74
CA LEU A 50 14.08 14.60 10.54
C LEU A 50 14.34 14.08 9.14
N ILE A 51 15.32 14.69 8.47
CA ILE A 51 15.97 14.10 7.30
C ILE A 51 16.97 13.03 7.76
N PRO A 52 16.90 11.78 7.25
CA PRO A 52 17.85 10.74 7.62
C PRO A 52 19.31 11.07 7.33
N TYR A 53 20.23 10.56 8.16
CA TYR A 53 21.68 10.70 8.03
C TYR A 53 22.23 12.13 8.15
N VAL A 54 21.40 13.08 8.57
CA VAL A 54 21.78 14.47 8.82
C VAL A 54 21.45 14.83 10.26
N SER A 55 22.46 15.24 11.03
CA SER A 55 22.24 15.79 12.37
C SER A 55 21.49 17.12 12.26
N GLN A 56 20.37 17.22 12.98
CA GLN A 56 19.51 18.39 13.02
C GLN A 56 19.30 18.81 14.46
N ASP A 57 19.59 20.08 14.73
CA ASP A 57 19.41 20.67 16.06
C ASP A 57 17.98 21.20 16.19
N HIS A 58 17.27 20.71 17.20
CA HIS A 58 15.92 21.07 17.56
C HIS A 58 15.89 21.44 19.05
N ASP A 59 15.79 22.74 19.35
CA ASP A 59 15.91 23.28 20.70
C ASP A 59 17.19 22.80 21.42
N GLU A 60 17.07 22.11 22.55
CA GLU A 60 18.19 21.56 23.32
C GLU A 60 18.66 20.17 22.87
N LEU A 61 18.07 19.62 21.80
CA LEU A 61 18.36 18.29 21.29
C LEU A 61 19.08 18.35 19.95
N SER A 62 20.17 17.60 19.80
CA SER A 62 20.74 17.29 18.49
C SER A 62 20.34 15.88 18.10
N LEU A 63 19.44 15.76 17.11
CA LEU A 63 18.85 14.50 16.68
C LEU A 63 19.42 14.08 15.33
N ASN A 64 19.75 12.79 15.21
CA ASN A 64 20.22 12.19 13.96
C ASN A 64 19.63 10.79 13.80
N VAL A 65 18.89 10.55 12.72
CA VAL A 65 18.48 9.21 12.33
C VAL A 65 19.67 8.54 11.64
N ILE A 66 20.40 7.73 12.41
CA ILE A 66 21.65 7.10 12.00
C ILE A 66 21.45 5.80 11.21
N SER A 67 20.26 5.21 11.30
CA SER A 67 19.89 4.02 10.55
C SER A 67 18.39 4.04 10.24
N LEU A 68 18.07 3.85 8.97
CA LEU A 68 16.72 3.66 8.47
C LEU A 68 16.70 2.41 7.59
N GLN A 69 15.86 1.44 7.94
CA GLN A 69 15.64 0.29 7.08
C GLN A 69 14.75 0.71 5.91
N GLU A 70 15.33 0.79 4.71
CA GLU A 70 14.57 1.15 3.50
C GLU A 70 13.49 0.10 3.21
N PRO A 71 12.24 0.51 2.97
CA PRO A 71 11.21 -0.41 2.53
C PRO A 71 11.48 -0.84 1.08
N HIS A 72 11.99 -2.05 0.89
CA HIS A 72 12.03 -2.67 -0.44
C HIS A 72 10.62 -3.15 -0.84
N SER A 73 9.78 -2.24 -1.33
CA SER A 73 8.46 -2.58 -1.85
C SER A 73 8.36 -2.39 -3.36
N VAL A 74 7.90 -3.43 -4.06
CA VAL A 74 7.61 -3.37 -5.49
C VAL A 74 6.53 -2.32 -5.82
N LEU A 75 5.70 -1.95 -4.84
CA LEU A 75 4.67 -0.92 -5.00
C LEU A 75 5.26 0.47 -5.24
N MET A 76 6.46 0.74 -4.71
CA MET A 76 7.15 2.03 -4.90
C MET A 76 7.69 2.22 -6.33
N SER A 77 7.81 1.13 -7.10
CA SER A 77 8.24 1.18 -8.51
C SER A 77 7.09 1.31 -9.52
N LYS A 78 5.85 1.45 -9.03
CA LYS A 78 4.65 1.50 -9.87
C LYS A 78 4.41 2.91 -10.42
N ARG A 79 3.68 2.97 -11.53
CA ARG A 79 3.12 4.21 -12.06
C ARG A 79 1.76 4.47 -11.43
N PHE A 80 1.36 5.74 -11.35
CA PHE A 80 0.08 6.14 -10.80
C PHE A 80 -0.68 6.98 -11.83
N ALA A 81 -1.96 6.69 -12.01
CA ALA A 81 -2.90 7.51 -12.77
C ALA A 81 -3.68 8.38 -11.77
N VAL A 82 -3.46 9.69 -11.81
CA VAL A 82 -4.02 10.68 -10.90
C VAL A 82 -5.08 11.50 -11.63
N SER A 83 -6.24 11.66 -11.00
CA SER A 83 -7.29 12.57 -11.43
C SER A 83 -7.72 13.44 -10.25
N GLU A 84 -8.63 14.39 -10.48
CA GLU A 84 -9.16 15.23 -9.40
C GLU A 84 -9.92 14.43 -8.32
N SER A 85 -10.48 13.27 -8.66
CA SER A 85 -11.34 12.50 -7.76
C SER A 85 -10.69 11.24 -7.19
N GLU A 86 -9.71 10.67 -7.89
CA GLU A 86 -9.11 9.39 -7.51
C GLU A 86 -7.68 9.25 -8.02
N THR A 87 -6.90 8.43 -7.31
CA THR A 87 -5.58 7.95 -7.76
C THR A 87 -5.59 6.43 -7.86
N LEU A 88 -5.08 5.94 -8.99
CA LEU A 88 -5.00 4.52 -9.31
C LEU A 88 -3.56 4.10 -9.49
N MET A 89 -3.15 3.00 -8.87
CA MET A 89 -1.89 2.32 -9.14
C MET A 89 -2.01 1.52 -10.44
N ILE A 90 -1.13 1.79 -11.40
CA ILE A 90 -1.09 1.11 -12.68
C ILE A 90 -0.24 -0.16 -12.55
N PRO A 91 -0.75 -1.34 -12.94
CA PRO A 91 0.04 -2.56 -12.95
C PRO A 91 1.30 -2.45 -13.82
N HIS A 92 2.38 -3.14 -13.44
CA HIS A 92 3.72 -2.96 -14.05
C HIS A 92 3.72 -3.14 -15.58
N ASN A 93 2.99 -4.14 -16.08
CA ASN A 93 2.93 -4.47 -17.51
C ASN A 93 1.67 -3.92 -18.20
N TYR A 94 1.01 -2.93 -17.59
CA TYR A 94 -0.19 -2.35 -18.15
C TYR A 94 0.16 -1.22 -19.14
N GLU A 95 -0.13 -1.42 -20.41
CA GLU A 95 0.05 -0.41 -21.45
C GLU A 95 -1.18 0.47 -21.59
N LEU A 96 -0.96 1.77 -21.65
CA LEU A 96 -2.02 2.75 -21.88
C LEU A 96 -2.29 2.85 -23.38
N PRO A 97 -3.54 2.67 -23.84
CA PRO A 97 -3.84 2.68 -25.27
C PRO A 97 -3.53 3.99 -25.98
N VAL A 98 -3.85 5.11 -25.31
CA VAL A 98 -3.76 6.46 -25.86
C VAL A 98 -3.12 7.35 -24.81
N GLU A 99 -2.12 8.12 -25.23
CA GLU A 99 -1.41 9.08 -24.40
C GLU A 99 -1.45 10.47 -25.04
N CYS A 100 -1.72 11.48 -24.24
CA CYS A 100 -1.81 12.87 -24.69
C CYS A 100 -0.72 13.69 -24.02
N SER A 101 -0.17 14.69 -24.72
CA SER A 101 0.89 15.54 -24.18
C SER A 101 0.42 16.57 -23.14
N SER A 102 -0.89 16.81 -23.05
CA SER A 102 -1.48 17.73 -22.07
C SER A 102 -2.92 17.37 -21.74
N ARG A 103 -3.39 17.86 -20.59
CA ARG A 103 -4.79 17.74 -20.15
C ARG A 103 -5.77 18.38 -21.14
N ALA A 104 -5.42 19.54 -21.68
CA ALA A 104 -6.24 20.24 -22.67
C ALA A 104 -6.39 19.41 -23.96
N MET A 105 -5.32 18.76 -24.42
CA MET A 105 -5.38 17.86 -25.58
C MET A 105 -6.26 16.64 -25.29
N ALA A 106 -6.13 16.02 -24.11
CA ALA A 106 -6.95 14.87 -23.73
C ALA A 106 -8.44 15.19 -23.70
N SER A 107 -8.82 16.38 -23.18
CA SER A 107 -10.24 16.78 -23.06
C SER A 107 -10.83 17.37 -24.35
N LEU A 108 -10.08 18.21 -25.07
CA LEU A 108 -10.63 19.04 -26.16
C LEU A 108 -10.20 18.60 -27.56
N ASP A 109 -9.11 17.82 -27.66
CA ASP A 109 -8.50 17.48 -28.95
C ASP A 109 -7.94 16.05 -28.97
N PHE A 110 -8.72 15.10 -28.40
CA PHE A 110 -8.30 13.71 -28.21
C PHE A 110 -7.81 13.01 -29.49
N ARG A 111 -8.32 13.43 -30.65
CA ARG A 111 -7.91 12.92 -31.97
C ARG A 111 -6.41 13.10 -32.28
N ASN A 112 -5.75 14.04 -31.61
CA ASN A 112 -4.34 14.36 -31.78
C ASN A 112 -3.44 13.69 -30.73
N CYS A 113 -4.03 12.92 -29.81
CA CYS A 113 -3.26 12.10 -28.88
C CYS A 113 -2.57 10.94 -29.60
N GLU A 114 -1.43 10.53 -29.06
CA GLU A 114 -0.67 9.40 -29.57
C GLU A 114 -1.40 8.09 -29.26
N ASN A 115 -1.77 7.35 -30.30
CA ASN A 115 -2.30 6.00 -30.14
C ASN A 115 -1.15 4.99 -30.13
N LYS A 116 -0.93 4.34 -28.99
CA LYS A 116 0.12 3.33 -28.82
C LYS A 116 -0.38 1.91 -29.10
N MET A 117 -1.67 1.73 -29.35
CA MET A 117 -2.28 0.41 -29.47
C MET A 117 -2.72 0.08 -30.89
N VAL A 118 -2.28 -1.08 -31.38
CA VAL A 118 -2.55 -1.55 -32.75
C VAL A 118 -3.73 -2.52 -32.74
N CYS A 119 -4.80 -2.18 -33.46
CA CYS A 119 -5.91 -3.09 -33.73
C CYS A 119 -5.60 -4.01 -34.92
N VAL A 120 -6.00 -5.29 -34.82
CA VAL A 120 -5.81 -6.28 -35.89
C VAL A 120 -7.15 -6.60 -36.55
N CYS A 121 -7.31 -6.25 -37.83
CA CYS A 121 -8.53 -6.51 -38.60
C CYS A 121 -8.40 -7.73 -39.50
N LYS A 122 -9.28 -8.73 -39.34
CA LYS A 122 -9.29 -9.89 -40.24
C LYS A 122 -10.05 -9.57 -41.52
N ASN A 123 -9.39 -9.75 -42.67
CA ASN A 123 -9.93 -9.64 -44.02
C ASN A 123 -10.50 -8.26 -44.42
N PHE A 124 -10.36 -7.22 -43.60
CA PHE A 124 -10.86 -5.85 -43.88
C PHE A 124 -12.32 -5.79 -44.38
N LYS A 125 -13.13 -6.81 -44.07
CA LYS A 125 -14.50 -6.91 -44.58
C LYS A 125 -15.48 -6.06 -43.78
N ALA A 126 -15.22 -5.88 -42.48
CA ALA A 126 -16.07 -5.08 -41.62
C ALA A 126 -15.36 -4.67 -40.30
N PRO A 127 -15.67 -3.48 -39.73
CA PRO A 127 -15.06 -3.00 -38.48
C PRO A 127 -15.24 -3.94 -37.28
N GLN A 128 -16.36 -4.66 -37.20
CA GLN A 128 -16.64 -5.62 -36.13
C GLN A 128 -15.72 -6.86 -36.14
N LEU A 129 -14.96 -7.06 -37.22
CA LEU A 129 -13.96 -8.13 -37.33
C LEU A 129 -12.55 -7.68 -36.88
N CYS A 130 -12.44 -6.45 -36.36
CA CYS A 130 -11.22 -5.92 -35.80
C CYS A 130 -11.12 -6.27 -34.32
N HIS A 131 -9.98 -6.81 -33.94
CA HIS A 131 -9.62 -7.09 -32.56
C HIS A 131 -8.71 -5.97 -32.06
N CYS A 132 -9.27 -5.12 -31.20
CA CYS A 132 -8.53 -4.11 -30.46
C CYS A 132 -8.37 -4.57 -29.02
N PRO A 133 -7.22 -4.35 -28.37
CA PRO A 133 -7.12 -4.61 -26.94
C PRO A 133 -8.11 -3.76 -26.17
N LYS A 134 -8.66 -4.32 -25.09
CA LYS A 134 -9.75 -3.72 -24.33
C LYS A 134 -9.28 -2.89 -23.14
N ASN A 135 -7.97 -2.87 -22.90
CA ASN A 135 -7.32 -2.24 -21.76
C ASN A 135 -7.85 -0.82 -21.59
N SER A 136 -8.50 -0.55 -20.45
CA SER A 136 -8.91 0.78 -20.05
C SER A 136 -8.58 1.04 -18.58
N LEU A 137 -8.38 2.31 -18.22
CA LEU A 137 -8.22 2.67 -16.80
C LEU A 137 -9.46 2.32 -15.96
N GLU A 138 -10.62 2.12 -16.59
CA GLU A 138 -11.80 1.54 -15.93
C GLU A 138 -11.55 0.10 -15.45
N ASP A 139 -10.83 -0.71 -16.23
CA ASP A 139 -10.46 -2.08 -15.82
C ASP A 139 -9.47 -2.07 -14.66
N VAL A 140 -8.51 -1.12 -14.70
CA VAL A 140 -7.58 -0.89 -13.58
C VAL A 140 -8.34 -0.47 -12.33
N ARG A 141 -9.30 0.46 -12.48
CA ARG A 141 -10.18 0.95 -11.41
C ARG A 141 -11.06 -0.16 -10.86
N ALA A 142 -11.52 -1.11 -11.67
CA ALA A 142 -12.41 -2.18 -11.22
C ALA A 142 -11.76 -3.09 -10.16
N VAL A 143 -10.43 -3.17 -10.14
CA VAL A 143 -9.66 -3.93 -9.14
C VAL A 143 -9.40 -3.04 -7.92
N SER A 144 -9.99 -3.39 -6.77
CA SER A 144 -9.86 -2.64 -5.52
C SER A 144 -8.41 -2.43 -5.08
N GLY A 145 -7.53 -3.42 -5.27
CA GLY A 145 -6.11 -3.35 -4.93
C GLY A 145 -5.29 -2.35 -5.76
N ASN A 146 -5.89 -1.73 -6.78
CA ASN A 146 -5.27 -0.63 -7.55
C ASN A 146 -5.74 0.75 -7.09
N ARG A 147 -6.75 0.87 -6.22
CA ARG A 147 -7.22 2.17 -5.74
C ARG A 147 -6.44 2.58 -4.49
N LEU A 148 -5.98 3.83 -4.45
CA LEU A 148 -5.36 4.36 -3.25
C LEU A 148 -6.42 4.75 -2.19
N PRO A 149 -6.11 4.62 -0.89
CA PRO A 149 -4.84 4.18 -0.34
C PRO A 149 -4.64 2.66 -0.44
N ILE A 150 -3.40 2.25 -0.73
CA ILE A 150 -2.99 0.84 -0.76
C ILE A 150 -2.24 0.54 0.52
N ILE A 151 -2.83 -0.29 1.38
CA ILE A 151 -2.30 -0.61 2.69
C ILE A 151 -1.83 -2.06 2.66
N THR A 152 -0.54 -2.27 2.93
CA THR A 152 0.08 -3.61 3.02
C THR A 152 0.85 -3.73 4.33
N PRO A 153 1.21 -4.94 4.79
CA PRO A 153 1.97 -5.12 6.03
C PRO A 153 3.27 -4.30 6.10
N SER A 154 3.95 -4.09 4.96
CA SER A 154 5.27 -3.46 4.91
C SER A 154 5.25 -1.98 4.54
N ILE A 155 4.23 -1.55 3.79
CA ILE A 155 4.11 -0.18 3.28
C ILE A 155 2.65 0.21 3.05
N GLU A 156 2.33 1.47 3.30
CA GLU A 156 1.07 2.09 2.95
C GLU A 156 1.34 3.18 1.92
N ILE A 157 0.64 3.17 0.78
CA ILE A 157 0.75 4.21 -0.25
C ILE A 157 -0.53 5.03 -0.25
N HIS A 158 -0.38 6.32 -0.01
CA HIS A 158 -1.46 7.28 0.10
C HIS A 158 -1.33 8.33 -0.99
N ALA A 159 -2.46 8.93 -1.38
CA ALA A 159 -2.51 10.07 -2.28
C ALA A 159 -3.37 11.17 -1.67
N GLU A 160 -2.78 12.34 -1.48
CA GLU A 160 -3.44 13.50 -0.88
C GLU A 160 -2.82 14.79 -1.41
N ASN A 161 -3.64 15.81 -1.72
CA ASN A 161 -3.18 17.15 -2.13
C ASN A 161 -2.10 17.11 -3.24
N ASP A 162 -2.37 16.36 -4.31
CA ASP A 162 -1.45 16.14 -5.46
C ASP A 162 -0.11 15.49 -5.10
N ARG A 163 -0.01 14.85 -3.94
CA ARG A 163 1.19 14.13 -3.49
C ARG A 163 0.88 12.66 -3.28
N ILE A 164 1.76 11.82 -3.79
CA ILE A 164 1.79 10.41 -3.44
C ILE A 164 2.90 10.21 -2.42
N TYR A 165 2.57 9.65 -1.28
CA TYR A 165 3.52 9.40 -0.20
C TYR A 165 3.38 7.96 0.31
N ALA A 166 4.47 7.44 0.86
CA ALA A 166 4.53 6.10 1.41
C ALA A 166 4.83 6.16 2.90
N LEU A 167 4.05 5.44 3.70
CA LEU A 167 4.28 5.23 5.13
C LEU A 167 4.82 3.82 5.32
N SER A 168 5.90 3.67 6.10
CA SER A 168 6.45 2.35 6.44
C SER A 168 6.64 2.21 7.93
N ARG A 169 6.29 1.04 8.45
CA ARG A 169 6.44 0.68 9.86
C ARG A 169 7.72 -0.13 10.02
N LYS A 170 8.84 0.57 10.17
CA LYS A 170 10.18 -0.03 10.29
C LYS A 170 10.90 0.48 11.53
N THR A 171 11.83 -0.34 12.02
CA THR A 171 12.70 0.04 13.12
C THR A 171 13.65 1.14 12.65
N LEU A 172 13.80 2.15 13.50
CA LEU A 172 14.62 3.32 13.28
C LEU A 172 15.58 3.48 14.46
N SER A 173 16.84 3.79 14.17
CA SER A 173 17.82 4.10 15.21
C SER A 173 18.10 5.59 15.19
N ILE A 174 17.76 6.25 16.30
CA ILE A 174 17.98 7.67 16.50
C ILE A 174 19.13 7.82 17.48
N ARG A 175 20.12 8.64 17.11
CA ARG A 175 21.10 9.16 18.04
C ARG A 175 20.64 10.55 18.47
N SER A 176 20.53 10.74 19.78
CA SER A 176 20.34 12.04 20.39
C SER A 176 21.57 12.37 21.21
N ASN A 177 22.11 13.58 21.05
CA ASN A 177 23.04 14.14 22.02
C ASN A 177 22.24 15.11 22.89
N ILE A 178 21.92 14.69 24.11
CA ILE A 178 21.29 15.52 25.13
C ILE A 178 22.40 16.16 25.97
N LEU A 179 22.37 17.47 26.14
CA LEU A 179 23.34 18.22 26.95
C LEU A 179 23.02 18.15 28.47
N VAL A 180 22.45 17.04 28.95
CA VAL A 180 21.99 16.89 30.33
C VAL A 180 22.34 15.50 30.86
N GLU A 181 22.89 15.43 32.08
CA GLU A 181 22.99 14.19 32.85
C GLU A 181 21.57 13.72 33.22
N SER A 182 21.02 12.74 32.50
CA SER A 182 19.74 12.12 32.85
C SER A 182 19.96 10.70 33.37
N ALA A 183 19.26 10.36 34.45
CA ALA A 183 19.07 9.00 34.91
C ALA A 183 17.62 8.62 34.57
N ASP A 184 17.45 7.68 33.64
CA ASP A 184 16.12 7.26 33.21
C ASP A 184 15.49 6.33 34.26
N LEU A 185 14.29 6.67 34.72
CA LEU A 185 13.44 5.75 35.47
C LEU A 185 12.68 4.88 34.46
N ILE A 186 13.19 3.70 34.15
CA ILE A 186 12.44 2.69 33.39
C ILE A 186 11.39 2.09 34.33
N ILE A 187 10.13 2.48 34.15
CA ILE A 187 9.01 1.86 34.86
C ILE A 187 8.55 0.66 34.03
N ASP A 188 9.12 -0.51 34.33
CA ASP A 188 8.64 -1.78 33.76
C ASP A 188 7.35 -2.19 34.48
N GLN A 189 6.25 -2.37 33.75
CA GLN A 189 4.92 -2.58 34.31
C GLN A 189 4.36 -3.95 33.94
N PRO A 190 3.55 -4.56 34.82
CA PRO A 190 2.83 -5.77 34.47
C PRO A 190 1.88 -5.47 33.31
N CYS A 191 1.92 -6.34 32.30
CA CYS A 191 1.07 -6.27 31.13
C CYS A 191 0.39 -7.62 30.89
N ALA A 192 -0.80 -7.61 30.30
CA ALA A 192 -1.55 -8.83 29.95
C ALA A 192 -1.94 -8.80 28.45
N PRO A 193 -1.01 -9.17 27.55
CA PRO A 193 -1.27 -9.19 26.12
C PRO A 193 -2.04 -10.44 25.70
N GLN A 194 -2.91 -10.31 24.70
CA GLN A 194 -3.66 -11.41 24.10
C GLN A 194 -3.73 -11.22 22.59
N LEU A 195 -3.63 -12.32 21.84
CA LEU A 195 -3.71 -12.32 20.38
C LEU A 195 -4.97 -13.05 19.91
N SER A 196 -5.69 -12.43 18.97
CA SER A 196 -6.77 -13.12 18.26
C SER A 196 -6.21 -14.07 17.20
N ALA A 197 -7.01 -15.05 16.76
CA ALA A 197 -6.67 -15.87 15.60
C ALA A 197 -6.45 -15.00 14.34
N ILE A 198 -5.37 -15.27 13.62
CA ILE A 198 -5.02 -14.52 12.41
C ILE A 198 -5.90 -14.92 11.23
N ARG A 199 -6.30 -13.94 10.41
CA ARG A 199 -7.17 -14.14 9.24
C ARG A 199 -6.68 -13.31 8.07
N GLY A 200 -6.84 -13.82 6.85
CA GLY A 200 -6.45 -13.11 5.63
C GLY A 200 -5.88 -14.08 4.62
N CYS A 201 -4.86 -13.64 3.89
CA CYS A 201 -4.21 -14.45 2.86
C CYS A 201 -2.70 -14.59 3.08
N TYR A 202 -2.14 -15.64 2.48
CA TYR A 202 -0.70 -15.84 2.39
C TYR A 202 -0.24 -15.60 0.94
N SER A 203 1.00 -15.16 0.77
CA SER A 203 1.61 -14.84 -0.53
C SER A 203 0.80 -13.83 -1.36
N CYS A 204 0.16 -12.87 -0.67
CA CYS A 204 -0.72 -11.85 -1.24
C CYS A 204 -0.30 -10.45 -0.76
N GLN A 205 -0.83 -9.41 -1.42
CA GLN A 205 -0.47 -8.02 -1.11
C GLN A 205 -1.19 -7.50 0.13
N GLU A 206 -2.42 -7.98 0.35
CA GLU A 206 -3.28 -7.60 1.47
C GLU A 206 -2.74 -8.13 2.81
N GLY A 207 -2.03 -9.27 2.77
CA GLY A 207 -1.51 -9.95 3.95
C GLY A 207 -2.59 -10.55 4.85
N ALA A 208 -2.22 -10.74 6.11
CA ALA A 208 -3.07 -11.31 7.13
C ALA A 208 -3.12 -10.41 8.36
N GLN A 209 -4.32 -10.25 8.92
CA GLN A 209 -4.57 -9.36 10.04
C GLN A 209 -4.96 -10.13 11.30
N LEU A 210 -4.57 -9.60 12.45
CA LEU A 210 -5.06 -10.01 13.77
C LEU A 210 -5.30 -8.78 14.65
N ASN A 211 -6.11 -8.95 15.68
CA ASN A 211 -6.26 -7.99 16.75
C ASN A 211 -5.46 -8.47 17.96
N ALA A 212 -4.67 -7.58 18.52
CA ALA A 212 -3.99 -7.78 19.79
C ALA A 212 -4.63 -6.86 20.84
N THR A 213 -4.94 -7.39 22.02
CA THR A 213 -5.44 -6.60 23.14
C THR A 213 -4.42 -6.62 24.26
N CYS A 214 -4.22 -5.49 24.94
CA CYS A 214 -3.29 -5.43 26.07
C CYS A 214 -3.79 -4.51 27.17
N MET A 215 -3.73 -5.02 28.40
CA MET A 215 -4.06 -4.29 29.62
C MET A 215 -2.80 -4.03 30.45
N SER A 216 -2.64 -2.80 30.92
CA SER A 216 -1.57 -2.34 31.82
C SER A 216 -2.10 -1.22 32.73
N LYS A 217 -1.37 -0.90 33.81
CA LYS A 217 -1.79 0.17 34.75
C LYS A 217 -1.66 1.56 34.13
N LEU A 218 -0.60 1.80 33.37
CA LEU A 218 -0.37 3.03 32.61
C LEU A 218 -0.36 2.74 31.11
N GLU A 219 -0.54 3.78 30.30
CA GLU A 219 -0.34 3.67 28.86
C GLU A 219 1.13 3.33 28.55
N SER A 220 1.33 2.28 27.77
CA SER A 220 2.66 1.80 27.38
C SER A 220 2.62 1.09 26.03
N THR A 221 3.78 0.90 25.42
CA THR A 221 3.93 0.12 24.18
C THR A 221 4.89 -1.02 24.43
N ILE A 222 4.47 -2.24 24.12
CA ILE A 222 5.31 -3.45 24.24
C ILE A 222 5.56 -4.04 22.87
N THR A 223 6.65 -4.81 22.73
CA THR A 223 7.01 -5.48 21.47
C THR A 223 6.91 -6.99 21.65
N ILE A 224 6.15 -7.62 20.77
CA ILE A 224 5.96 -9.07 20.70
C ILE A 224 6.89 -9.60 19.62
N TYR A 225 7.67 -10.62 19.97
CA TYR A 225 8.61 -11.31 19.10
C TYR A 225 8.11 -12.73 18.80
N CYS A 226 7.94 -13.06 17.53
CA CYS A 226 7.64 -14.39 17.02
C CYS A 226 8.82 -14.90 16.19
N ASP A 227 8.71 -16.09 15.58
CA ASP A 227 9.79 -16.69 14.79
C ASP A 227 10.26 -15.78 13.64
N ASP A 228 9.33 -15.27 12.83
CA ASP A 228 9.61 -14.49 11.62
C ASP A 228 9.18 -13.01 11.71
N HIS A 229 8.52 -12.62 12.81
CA HIS A 229 7.89 -11.31 12.94
C HIS A 229 8.16 -10.70 14.32
N ALA A 230 8.32 -9.38 14.34
CA ALA A 230 8.26 -8.59 15.56
C ALA A 230 7.30 -7.41 15.32
N PHE A 231 6.42 -7.15 16.27
CA PHE A 231 5.44 -6.07 16.17
C PHE A 231 5.11 -5.48 17.53
N SER A 232 4.76 -4.19 17.56
CA SER A 232 4.45 -3.48 18.79
C SER A 232 2.96 -3.29 18.98
N ILE A 233 2.49 -3.37 20.22
CA ILE A 233 1.08 -3.18 20.59
C ILE A 233 0.98 -2.16 21.72
N LYS A 234 -0.12 -1.40 21.74
CA LYS A 234 -0.44 -0.45 22.81
C LYS A 234 -1.13 -1.18 23.96
N CYS A 235 -0.72 -0.87 25.17
CA CYS A 235 -1.31 -1.34 26.42
C CYS A 235 -1.85 -0.14 27.20
N GLY A 236 -2.98 -0.32 27.88
CA GLY A 236 -3.55 0.72 28.74
C GLY A 236 -4.57 0.17 29.72
N PRO A 237 -5.07 1.00 30.64
CA PRO A 237 -6.03 0.59 31.67
C PRO A 237 -7.37 0.14 31.09
N GLU A 238 -7.74 0.58 29.89
CA GLU A 238 -9.00 0.23 29.21
C GLU A 238 -8.88 -0.95 28.23
N ASN A 239 -7.88 -1.82 28.39
CA ASN A 239 -7.66 -2.98 27.52
C ASN A 239 -7.62 -2.60 26.03
N THR A 240 -6.60 -1.82 25.66
CA THR A 240 -6.46 -1.23 24.34
C THR A 240 -6.32 -2.31 23.26
N THR A 241 -7.03 -2.15 22.15
CA THR A 241 -6.94 -3.05 20.98
C THR A 241 -6.07 -2.42 19.89
N THR A 242 -5.10 -3.18 19.39
CA THR A 242 -4.24 -2.83 18.26
C THR A 242 -4.46 -3.82 17.12
N THR A 243 -4.80 -3.32 15.93
CA THR A 243 -4.88 -4.14 14.71
C THR A 243 -3.49 -4.28 14.11
N ILE A 244 -3.04 -5.51 13.91
CA ILE A 244 -1.73 -5.86 13.36
C ILE A 244 -1.90 -6.52 12.01
N LEU A 245 -1.08 -6.12 11.05
CA LEU A 245 -1.06 -6.63 9.68
C LEU A 245 0.32 -7.25 9.41
N LEU A 246 0.34 -8.52 9.01
CA LEU A 246 1.53 -9.36 8.85
C LEU A 246 1.54 -10.06 7.49
N GLU A 247 2.74 -10.41 7.02
CA GLU A 247 2.94 -11.14 5.77
C GLU A 247 3.38 -12.58 6.04
N PHE A 248 2.77 -13.54 5.33
CA PHE A 248 3.11 -14.96 5.44
C PHE A 248 3.23 -15.60 4.07
N SER A 249 4.10 -16.61 3.95
CA SER A 249 4.27 -17.44 2.76
C SER A 249 3.54 -18.79 2.84
N ASN A 250 2.96 -19.13 4.00
CA ASN A 250 2.35 -20.42 4.29
C ASN A 250 0.88 -20.26 4.70
N SER A 251 0.06 -21.27 4.41
CA SER A 251 -1.38 -21.26 4.70
C SER A 251 -1.73 -21.57 6.16
N VAL A 252 -0.89 -22.30 6.88
CA VAL A 252 -1.13 -22.68 8.29
C VAL A 252 -0.11 -21.98 9.16
N ILE A 253 -0.60 -21.12 10.06
CA ILE A 253 0.23 -20.38 11.01
C ILE A 253 0.03 -20.99 12.38
N ALA A 254 1.12 -21.39 13.01
CA ALA A 254 1.18 -21.87 14.38
C ALA A 254 2.57 -21.56 14.95
N GLN A 255 2.73 -20.37 15.50
CA GLN A 255 4.00 -19.86 16.02
C GLN A 255 3.86 -19.50 17.50
N LYS A 256 4.95 -19.68 18.25
CA LYS A 256 5.06 -19.19 19.62
C LYS A 256 5.69 -17.80 19.58
N CYS A 257 5.06 -16.86 20.24
CA CYS A 257 5.57 -15.52 20.41
C CYS A 257 5.88 -15.26 21.88
N HIS A 258 6.78 -14.32 22.14
CA HIS A 258 7.17 -13.93 23.48
C HIS A 258 7.26 -12.41 23.60
N THR A 259 7.02 -11.91 24.80
CA THR A 259 7.20 -10.50 25.18
C THR A 259 7.63 -10.45 26.64
N LYS A 260 8.31 -9.38 27.02
CA LYS A 260 8.78 -9.17 28.38
C LYS A 260 8.06 -7.99 29.01
N CYS A 261 7.49 -8.20 30.19
CA CYS A 261 6.84 -7.18 31.01
C CYS A 261 7.11 -7.44 32.49
N GLU A 262 7.55 -6.42 33.24
CA GLU A 262 7.93 -6.51 34.65
C GLU A 262 8.87 -7.70 34.94
N ASP A 263 9.93 -7.81 34.16
CA ASP A 263 10.87 -8.95 34.15
C ASP A 263 10.27 -10.35 33.90
N ASN A 264 8.96 -10.47 33.65
CA ASN A 264 8.30 -11.72 33.30
C ASN A 264 8.23 -11.91 31.79
N GLU A 265 8.63 -13.08 31.34
CA GLU A 265 8.47 -13.49 29.95
C GLU A 265 7.09 -14.13 29.76
N ILE A 266 6.29 -13.55 28.88
CA ILE A 266 4.93 -13.98 28.56
C ILE A 266 4.96 -14.66 27.20
N THR A 267 4.53 -15.91 27.13
CA THR A 267 4.39 -16.65 25.88
C THR A 267 2.96 -16.53 25.33
N LEU A 268 2.84 -16.29 24.02
CA LEU A 268 1.59 -16.13 23.29
C LEU A 268 1.56 -17.09 22.09
N GLU A 269 0.37 -17.50 21.68
CA GLU A 269 0.20 -18.33 20.48
C GLU A 269 -0.37 -17.51 19.33
N LEU A 270 0.38 -17.43 18.23
CA LEU A 270 -0.08 -16.88 16.97
C LEU A 270 -0.54 -18.03 16.07
N GLN A 271 -1.86 -18.12 15.87
CA GLN A 271 -2.46 -19.22 15.12
C GLN A 271 -3.56 -18.79 14.16
N GLY A 272 -3.66 -19.47 13.02
CA GLY A 272 -4.73 -19.28 12.05
C GLY A 272 -4.51 -20.03 10.74
N SER A 273 -5.54 -20.02 9.90
CA SER A 273 -5.51 -20.59 8.55
C SER A 273 -5.79 -19.49 7.54
N LEU A 274 -4.84 -19.28 6.63
CA LEU A 274 -4.83 -18.23 5.62
C LEU A 274 -5.25 -18.79 4.27
N LEU A 275 -6.02 -17.99 3.53
CA LEU A 275 -6.51 -18.37 2.22
C LEU A 275 -5.47 -18.04 1.14
N TYR A 276 -5.36 -18.89 0.12
CA TYR A 276 -4.59 -18.53 -1.06
C TYR A 276 -5.38 -17.53 -1.89
N HIS A 277 -4.79 -16.38 -2.20
CA HIS A 277 -5.36 -15.44 -3.15
C HIS A 277 -4.70 -15.63 -4.52
N PRO A 278 -5.30 -16.38 -5.46
CA PRO A 278 -4.77 -16.46 -6.81
C PRO A 278 -4.78 -15.06 -7.43
N ARG A 279 -3.67 -14.68 -8.07
CA ARG A 279 -3.64 -13.51 -8.96
C ARG A 279 -4.44 -13.85 -10.21
N THR A 280 -5.75 -13.66 -10.16
CA THR A 280 -6.58 -13.82 -11.34
C THR A 280 -6.27 -12.67 -12.30
N GLN A 281 -5.45 -12.93 -13.33
CA GLN A 281 -5.69 -12.30 -14.62
C GLN A 281 -7.11 -12.73 -14.99
N SER A 282 -8.05 -11.79 -14.94
CA SER A 282 -9.43 -12.02 -15.32
C SER A 282 -9.52 -12.26 -16.83
N GLU A 283 -9.09 -13.43 -17.29
CA GLU A 283 -9.61 -14.00 -18.53
C GLU A 283 -11.05 -14.43 -18.26
N PHE A 284 -11.99 -13.51 -18.48
CA PHE A 284 -13.40 -13.87 -18.61
C PHE A 284 -13.58 -14.59 -19.95
N THR A 285 -13.49 -15.92 -19.93
CA THR A 285 -13.97 -16.76 -21.03
C THR A 285 -15.50 -16.79 -20.96
N LEU A 286 -16.15 -15.90 -21.71
CA LEU A 286 -17.59 -16.02 -21.98
C LEU A 286 -17.79 -17.24 -22.89
N VAL A 287 -18.18 -18.37 -22.28
CA VAL A 287 -18.73 -19.50 -23.02
C VAL A 287 -20.11 -19.10 -23.52
N ASN A 288 -20.23 -18.80 -24.81
CA ASN A 288 -21.52 -18.66 -25.47
C ASN A 288 -22.24 -20.01 -25.39
N LEU A 289 -23.23 -20.12 -24.50
CA LEU A 289 -24.23 -21.18 -24.59
C LEU A 289 -25.13 -20.87 -25.81
N PRO A 290 -25.31 -21.80 -26.75
CA PRO A 290 -26.22 -21.59 -27.87
C PRO A 290 -27.65 -21.46 -27.35
N GLY A 291 -28.28 -20.31 -27.60
CA GLY A 291 -29.68 -20.06 -27.28
C GLY A 291 -30.62 -21.04 -28.02
N PRO A 292 -31.82 -21.30 -27.46
CA PRO A 292 -32.76 -22.25 -28.03
C PRO A 292 -33.27 -21.77 -29.39
N ARG A 293 -33.27 -22.68 -30.37
CA ARG A 293 -33.81 -22.43 -31.72
C ARG A 293 -35.32 -22.13 -31.63
N PRO A 294 -35.85 -21.13 -32.34
CA PRO A 294 -37.29 -20.96 -32.47
C PRO A 294 -37.87 -22.12 -33.29
N GLY A 295 -38.91 -22.75 -32.75
CA GLY A 295 -39.66 -23.82 -33.42
C GLY A 295 -40.45 -23.31 -34.63
N PRO A 296 -40.78 -24.19 -35.59
CA PRO A 296 -41.47 -23.80 -36.81
C PRO A 296 -42.94 -23.46 -36.51
N HIS A 297 -43.41 -22.37 -37.15
CA HIS A 297 -44.82 -22.01 -37.27
C HIS A 297 -45.55 -22.94 -38.23
#